data_AF-A0A3L7LS24-F1
#
_entry.id   AF-A0A3L7LS24-F1
#
_cell.length_a   1.000
_cell.length_b   1.000
_cell.length_c   1.000
_cell.angle_alpha   90.00
_cell.angle_beta   90.00
_cell.angle_gamma   90.00
#
_symmetry.space_group_name_H-M   'P 1'
#
loop_
_entity.id
_entity.type
_entity.pdbx_description
1 polymer ?
#
loop_
_entity_poly.entity_id
_entity_poly.type
_entity_poly.pdbx_seq_one_letter_code
_entity_poly.pdbx_strand_id
1 'polypeptide(L)'
;SDTQRVLEETIQPYNMGITLLDVNFQAARPPEEVKAAFDDAIAARENEQQYIREAEAYSNEVQPRANGQAQRILEEGRAYKARTVLEAQGEVQRFAKVLPEYKAAPEITRERLYIDAMERVLSNTRKILVNDKGSNNLMVLPLDQMLRNAPAGNAKPPRSGSDALNLLRLPAGGSGGTATTPAAGGNASGTVMDQRRANARRDDTTREGRE
;
A
#
# COMPACT_ATOMS: atom_id res chain seq x y z
N SER A 1 49.77 28.80 22.49
CA SER A 1 51.17 29.12 22.14
C SER A 1 51.56 30.49 22.66
N ASP A 2 50.85 31.56 22.30
CA ASP A 2 51.19 32.92 22.78
C ASP A 2 51.08 33.10 24.30
N THR A 3 50.10 32.47 24.96
CA THR A 3 49.96 32.53 26.42
C THR A 3 51.09 31.84 27.17
N GLN A 4 51.56 30.68 26.69
CA GLN A 4 52.73 29.99 27.25
C GLN A 4 53.97 30.90 27.21
N ARG A 5 54.18 31.58 26.08
CA ARG A 5 55.29 32.52 25.90
C ARG A 5 55.22 33.71 26.84
N VAL A 6 54.03 34.31 27.02
CA VAL A 6 53.82 35.43 27.97
C VAL A 6 54.04 34.98 29.42
N LEU A 7 53.61 33.77 29.77
CA LEU A 7 53.82 33.18 31.10
C LEU A 7 55.30 32.87 31.36
N GLU A 8 56.01 32.30 30.40
CA GLU A 8 57.46 32.06 30.48
C GLU A 8 58.26 33.36 30.61
N GLU A 9 57.92 34.40 29.82
CA GLU A 9 58.55 35.72 29.89
C GLU A 9 58.31 36.42 31.24
N THR A 10 57.12 36.24 31.83
CA THR A 10 56.80 36.80 33.15
C THR A 10 57.50 36.03 34.29
N ILE A 11 57.72 34.72 34.15
CA ILE A 11 58.30 33.85 35.18
C ILE A 11 59.85 33.87 35.16
N GLN A 12 60.46 34.05 33.99
CA GLN A 12 61.93 34.15 33.81
C GLN A 12 62.63 35.11 34.79
N PRO A 13 62.18 36.36 35.01
CA PRO A 13 62.86 37.29 35.91
C PRO A 13 62.77 36.89 37.40
N TYR A 14 61.82 36.05 37.79
CA TYR A 14 61.67 35.59 39.17
C TYR A 14 62.53 34.36 39.52
N ASN A 15 63.27 33.78 38.55
CA ASN A 15 64.20 32.65 38.75
C ASN A 15 63.66 31.53 39.67
N MET A 16 62.37 31.18 39.52
CA MET A 16 61.67 30.27 40.44
C MET A 16 61.99 28.79 40.21
N GLY A 17 62.79 28.44 39.19
CA GLY A 17 63.16 27.05 38.88
C GLY A 17 62.01 26.17 38.38
N ILE A 18 60.88 26.77 37.99
CA ILE A 18 59.67 26.07 37.52
C ILE A 18 59.67 26.06 35.99
N THR A 19 59.43 24.90 35.38
CA THR A 19 59.29 24.73 33.91
C THR A 19 57.85 24.44 33.54
N LEU A 20 57.29 25.19 32.59
CA LEU A 20 55.91 25.02 32.13
C LEU A 20 55.85 23.91 31.08
N LEU A 21 55.12 22.82 31.35
CA LEU A 21 55.01 21.69 30.42
C LEU A 21 53.84 21.83 29.45
N ASP A 22 52.68 22.27 29.94
CA ASP A 22 51.46 22.40 29.14
C ASP A 22 50.51 23.43 29.77
N VAL A 23 49.72 24.11 28.93
CA VAL A 23 48.74 25.12 29.33
C VAL A 23 47.37 24.68 28.83
N ASN A 24 46.56 24.12 29.73
CA ASN A 24 45.21 23.68 29.40
C ASN A 24 44.21 24.82 29.56
N PHE A 25 43.64 25.30 28.45
CA PHE A 25 42.55 26.27 28.48
C PHE A 25 41.24 25.56 28.80
N GLN A 26 40.56 26.01 29.86
CA GLN A 26 39.17 25.64 30.04
C GLN A 26 38.32 26.32 28.97
N ALA A 27 37.44 25.56 28.31
CA ALA A 27 36.62 26.04 27.21
C ALA A 27 35.86 27.32 27.60
N ALA A 28 36.23 28.44 26.98
CA ALA A 28 35.59 29.72 27.21
C ALA A 28 34.16 29.68 26.64
N ARG A 29 33.15 29.79 27.52
CA ARG A 29 31.75 29.91 27.10
C ARG A 29 31.50 31.31 26.54
N PRO A 30 30.74 31.45 25.44
CA PRO A 30 30.31 32.75 24.94
C PRO A 30 29.49 33.53 26.00
N PRO A 31 29.66 34.86 26.09
CA PRO A 31 28.83 35.70 26.96
C PRO A 31 27.34 35.61 26.56
N GLU A 32 26.44 35.77 27.52
CA GLU A 32 24.99 35.60 27.36
C GLU A 32 24.40 36.42 26.20
N GLU A 33 24.98 37.59 25.93
CA GLU A 33 24.48 38.61 24.98
C GLU A 33 24.46 38.14 23.51
N VAL A 34 25.31 37.18 23.12
CA VAL A 34 25.42 36.72 21.71
C VAL A 34 24.74 35.38 21.45
N LYS A 35 24.35 34.64 22.49
CA LYS A 35 23.79 33.28 22.35
C LYS A 35 22.57 33.24 21.45
N ALA A 36 21.65 34.19 21.62
CA ALA A 36 20.41 34.25 20.84
C ALA A 36 20.64 34.35 19.32
N ALA A 37 21.63 35.15 18.88
CA ALA A 37 21.93 35.31 17.45
C ALA A 37 22.65 34.09 16.86
N PHE A 38 23.50 33.42 17.65
CA PHE A 38 24.12 32.16 17.23
C PHE A 38 23.09 31.02 17.18
N ASP A 39 22.22 30.93 18.18
CA ASP A 39 21.16 29.93 18.24
C ASP A 39 20.19 30.09 17.05
N ASP A 40 19.85 31.33 16.67
CA ASP A 40 19.02 31.61 15.50
C ASP A 40 19.72 31.20 14.19
N ALA A 41 21.01 31.49 14.03
CA ALA A 41 21.77 31.06 12.85
C ALA A 41 21.90 29.52 12.73
N ILE A 42 22.02 28.82 13.86
CA ILE A 42 22.02 27.36 13.90
C ILE A 42 20.65 26.80 13.55
N ALA A 43 19.58 27.35 14.15
CA ALA A 43 18.20 26.95 13.86
C ALA A 43 17.86 27.17 12.37
N ALA A 44 18.24 28.31 11.80
CA ALA A 44 18.03 28.59 10.38
C ALA A 44 18.74 27.56 9.48
N ARG A 45 19.99 27.20 9.79
CA ARG A 45 20.73 26.16 9.06
C ARG A 45 20.11 24.77 9.19
N GLU A 46 19.63 24.41 10.37
CA GLU A 46 18.98 23.12 10.58
C GLU A 46 17.66 23.03 9.81
N ASN A 47 16.87 24.12 9.83
CA ASN A 47 15.64 24.23 9.04
C ASN A 47 15.94 24.14 7.54
N GLU A 48 16.95 24.86 7.03
CA GLU A 48 17.36 24.78 5.62
C GLU A 48 17.69 23.32 5.23
N GLN A 49 18.51 22.65 6.03
CA GLN A 49 18.85 21.25 5.77
C GLN A 49 17.64 20.32 5.89
N GLN A 50 16.71 20.60 6.81
CA GLN A 50 15.47 19.84 6.92
C GLN A 50 14.63 19.97 5.66
N TYR A 51 14.46 21.19 5.14
CA TYR A 51 13.72 21.45 3.91
C TYR A 51 14.37 20.80 2.69
N ILE A 52 15.70 20.84 2.59
CA ILE A 52 16.44 20.17 1.52
C ILE A 52 16.19 18.66 1.59
N ARG A 53 16.32 18.03 2.76
CA ARG A 53 16.07 16.59 2.93
C ARG A 53 14.62 16.20 2.64
N GLU A 54 13.66 17.03 3.02
CA GLU A 54 12.24 16.78 2.72
C GLU A 54 11.95 16.90 1.22
N ALA A 55 12.52 17.89 0.54
CA ALA A 55 12.40 18.05 -0.91
C ALA A 55 13.05 16.88 -1.66
N GLU A 56 14.25 16.45 -1.23
CA GLU A 56 14.92 15.26 -1.76
C GLU A 56 14.07 14.01 -1.55
N ALA A 57 13.56 13.78 -0.33
CA ALA A 57 12.67 12.66 -0.02
C ALA A 57 11.42 12.67 -0.90
N TYR A 58 10.78 13.83 -1.08
CA TYR A 58 9.61 13.98 -1.94
C TYR A 58 9.92 13.64 -3.40
N SER A 59 11.03 14.16 -3.96
CA SER A 59 11.44 13.84 -5.33
C SER A 59 11.74 12.35 -5.52
N ASN A 60 12.41 11.75 -4.54
CA ASN A 60 12.73 10.32 -4.49
C ASN A 60 11.49 9.44 -4.29
N GLU A 61 10.40 9.96 -3.73
CA GLU A 61 9.13 9.25 -3.57
C GLU A 61 8.26 9.36 -4.83
N VAL A 62 8.16 10.56 -5.42
CA VAL A 62 7.26 10.83 -6.54
C VAL A 62 7.76 10.19 -7.83
N GLN A 63 9.06 10.30 -8.13
CA GLN A 63 9.61 9.80 -9.40
C GLN A 63 9.42 8.28 -9.57
N PRO A 64 9.75 7.42 -8.59
CA PRO A 64 9.55 5.98 -8.71
C PRO A 64 8.07 5.60 -8.70
N ARG A 65 7.22 6.31 -7.96
CA ARG A 65 5.77 6.09 -7.97
C ARG A 65 5.16 6.37 -9.34
N ALA A 66 5.51 7.50 -9.95
CA ALA A 66 5.06 7.85 -11.29
C ALA A 66 5.54 6.83 -12.33
N ASN A 67 6.82 6.43 -12.26
CA ASN A 67 7.38 5.40 -13.13
C ASN A 67 6.66 4.04 -12.96
N GLY A 68 6.39 3.64 -11.72
CA GLY A 68 5.66 2.40 -11.42
C GLY A 68 4.21 2.41 -11.92
N GLN A 69 3.53 3.55 -11.80
CA GLN A 69 2.19 3.74 -12.36
C GLN A 69 2.20 3.70 -13.89
N ALA A 70 3.15 4.38 -14.53
CA ALA A 70 3.32 4.33 -15.98
C ALA A 70 3.57 2.91 -16.47
N GLN A 71 4.46 2.16 -15.81
CA GLN A 71 4.73 0.77 -16.16
C GLN A 71 3.49 -0.10 -15.99
N ARG A 72 2.71 0.09 -14.91
CA ARG A 72 1.45 -0.64 -14.69
C ARG A 72 0.48 -0.44 -15.86
N ILE A 73 0.26 0.80 -16.28
CA ILE A 73 -0.64 1.12 -17.40
C ILE A 73 -0.17 0.44 -18.69
N LEU A 74 1.15 0.46 -18.95
CA LEU A 74 1.71 -0.22 -20.12
C LEU A 74 1.51 -1.73 -20.07
N GLU A 75 1.76 -2.37 -18.93
CA GLU A 75 1.57 -3.81 -18.76
C GLU A 75 0.09 -4.22 -18.83
N GLU A 76 -0.81 -3.41 -18.25
CA GLU A 76 -2.26 -3.61 -18.38
C GLU A 76 -2.70 -3.54 -19.84
N GLY A 77 -2.19 -2.56 -20.60
CA GLY A 77 -2.45 -2.45 -22.04
C GLY A 77 -1.92 -3.63 -22.84
N ARG A 78 -0.70 -4.10 -22.54
CA ARG A 78 -0.12 -5.30 -23.16
C ARG A 78 -0.92 -6.55 -22.83
N ALA A 79 -1.32 -6.72 -21.57
CA ALA A 79 -2.13 -7.84 -21.12
C ALA A 79 -3.50 -7.83 -21.79
N TYR A 80 -4.15 -6.67 -21.91
CA TYR A 80 -5.42 -6.54 -22.63
C TYR A 80 -5.28 -6.94 -24.10
N LYS A 81 -4.28 -6.39 -24.80
CA LYS A 81 -3.99 -6.76 -26.19
C LYS A 81 -3.75 -8.27 -26.34
N ALA A 82 -2.92 -8.86 -25.48
CA ALA A 82 -2.62 -10.28 -25.53
C ALA A 82 -3.88 -11.13 -25.28
N ARG A 83 -4.70 -10.75 -24.28
CA ARG A 83 -5.97 -11.41 -23.99
C ARG A 83 -6.89 -11.39 -25.21
N THR A 84 -7.11 -10.23 -25.82
CA THR A 84 -7.99 -10.11 -26.99
C THR A 84 -7.51 -10.96 -28.18
N VAL A 85 -6.19 -10.97 -28.43
CA VAL A 85 -5.61 -11.79 -29.51
C VAL A 85 -5.78 -13.28 -29.22
N LEU A 86 -5.49 -13.73 -28.00
CA LEU A 86 -5.61 -15.13 -27.61
C LEU A 86 -7.07 -15.59 -27.58
N GLU A 87 -7.98 -14.75 -27.13
CA GLU A 87 -9.41 -15.01 -27.15
C GLU A 87 -9.89 -15.20 -28.59
N ALA A 88 -9.58 -14.25 -29.48
CA ALA A 88 -9.91 -14.37 -30.91
C ALA A 88 -9.29 -15.63 -31.55
N GLN A 89 -8.05 -15.97 -31.23
CA GLN A 89 -7.41 -17.21 -31.70
C GLN A 89 -8.13 -18.46 -31.19
N GLY A 90 -8.51 -18.48 -29.90
CA GLY A 90 -9.27 -19.58 -29.30
C GLY A 90 -10.64 -19.75 -29.95
N GLU A 91 -11.34 -18.66 -30.26
CA GLU A 91 -12.62 -18.69 -30.97
C GLU A 91 -12.49 -19.22 -32.39
N VAL A 92 -11.47 -18.77 -33.14
CA VAL A 92 -11.18 -19.28 -34.49
C VAL A 92 -10.88 -20.78 -34.44
N GLN A 93 -10.10 -21.24 -33.46
CA GLN A 93 -9.82 -22.67 -33.29
C GLN A 93 -11.09 -23.47 -32.93
N ARG A 94 -11.95 -22.93 -32.06
CA ARG A 94 -13.25 -23.53 -31.74
C ARG A 94 -14.10 -23.67 -32.98
N PHE A 95 -14.21 -22.60 -33.78
CA PHE A 95 -14.98 -22.60 -35.01
C PHE A 95 -14.43 -23.57 -36.05
N ALA A 96 -13.10 -23.62 -36.23
CA ALA A 96 -12.44 -24.53 -37.16
C ALA A 96 -12.75 -26.01 -36.85
N LYS A 97 -12.91 -26.36 -35.57
CA LYS A 97 -13.29 -27.72 -35.14
C LYS A 97 -14.76 -28.04 -35.40
N VAL A 98 -15.67 -27.08 -35.23
CA VAL A 98 -17.12 -27.28 -35.41
C VAL A 98 -17.54 -27.24 -36.89
N LEU A 99 -16.85 -26.48 -37.73
CA LEU A 99 -17.16 -26.33 -39.15
C LEU A 99 -17.30 -27.66 -39.92
N PRO A 100 -16.39 -28.65 -39.81
CA PRO A 100 -16.55 -29.94 -40.50
C PRO A 100 -17.78 -30.72 -40.01
N GLU A 101 -18.09 -30.69 -38.72
CA GLU A 101 -19.26 -31.36 -38.15
C GLU A 101 -20.56 -30.72 -38.64
N TYR A 102 -20.60 -29.38 -38.69
CA TYR A 102 -21.74 -28.64 -39.23
C TYR A 102 -21.98 -28.95 -40.72
N LYS A 103 -20.91 -29.08 -41.51
CA LYS A 103 -21.00 -29.47 -42.93
C LYS A 103 -21.53 -30.89 -43.10
N ALA A 104 -21.22 -31.80 -42.17
CA ALA A 104 -21.70 -33.18 -42.21
C ALA A 104 -23.19 -33.30 -41.83
N ALA A 105 -23.66 -32.56 -40.82
CA ALA A 105 -25.04 -32.67 -40.33
C ALA A 105 -25.61 -31.33 -39.82
N PRO A 106 -26.15 -30.48 -40.71
CA PRO A 106 -26.46 -29.09 -40.38
C PRO A 106 -27.69 -28.89 -39.47
N GLU A 107 -28.67 -29.80 -39.44
CA GLU A 107 -29.87 -29.63 -38.60
C GLU A 107 -29.58 -29.95 -37.13
N ILE A 108 -28.99 -31.12 -36.87
CA ILE A 108 -28.68 -31.61 -35.51
C ILE A 108 -27.65 -30.71 -34.81
N THR A 109 -26.64 -30.20 -35.53
CA THR A 109 -25.65 -29.29 -34.94
C THR A 109 -26.27 -27.95 -34.54
N ARG A 110 -27.25 -27.43 -35.30
CA ARG A 110 -27.96 -26.18 -34.92
C ARG A 110 -28.81 -26.37 -33.67
N GLU A 111 -29.58 -27.46 -33.63
CA GLU A 111 -30.43 -27.77 -32.49
C GLU A 111 -29.59 -27.96 -31.22
N ARG A 112 -28.47 -28.68 -31.30
CA ARG A 112 -27.53 -28.84 -30.19
C ARG A 112 -26.96 -27.49 -29.72
N LEU A 113 -26.47 -26.66 -30.63
CA LEU A 113 -25.93 -25.33 -30.27
C LEU A 113 -26.98 -24.45 -29.60
N TYR A 114 -28.24 -24.54 -30.04
CA TYR A 114 -29.36 -23.81 -29.44
C TYR A 114 -29.66 -24.30 -28.03
N ILE A 115 -29.74 -25.62 -27.81
CA ILE A 115 -29.97 -26.20 -26.49
C ILE A 115 -28.80 -25.84 -25.55
N ASP A 116 -27.54 -25.97 -25.99
CA ASP A 116 -26.36 -25.61 -25.21
C ASP A 116 -26.35 -24.12 -24.82
N ALA A 117 -26.72 -23.23 -25.75
CA ALA A 117 -26.83 -21.79 -25.49
C ALA A 117 -27.95 -21.48 -24.50
N MET A 118 -29.11 -22.10 -24.69
CA MET A 118 -30.26 -21.94 -23.81
C MET A 118 -29.96 -22.48 -22.41
N GLU A 119 -29.29 -23.62 -22.30
CA GLU A 119 -28.82 -24.17 -21.02
C GLU A 119 -27.92 -23.18 -20.28
N ARG A 120 -26.93 -22.59 -20.96
CA ARG A 120 -26.02 -21.59 -20.35
C ARG A 120 -26.72 -20.30 -19.93
N VAL A 121 -27.70 -19.84 -20.70
CA VAL A 121 -28.46 -18.63 -20.36
C VAL A 121 -29.41 -18.90 -19.20
N LEU A 122 -30.14 -20.02 -19.24
CA LEU A 122 -31.09 -20.40 -18.20
C LEU A 122 -30.39 -20.84 -16.90
N SER A 123 -29.18 -21.40 -16.96
CA SER A 123 -28.40 -21.75 -15.76
C SER A 123 -27.96 -20.53 -14.95
N ASN A 124 -27.69 -19.41 -15.63
CA ASN A 124 -27.31 -18.15 -15.00
C ASN A 124 -28.52 -17.25 -14.65
N THR A 125 -29.74 -17.66 -15.01
CA THR A 125 -30.95 -16.88 -14.74
C THR A 125 -31.58 -17.32 -13.43
N ARG A 126 -31.92 -16.35 -12.57
CA ARG A 126 -32.64 -16.62 -11.32
C ARG A 126 -34.05 -17.09 -11.63
N LYS A 127 -34.36 -18.35 -11.29
CA LYS A 127 -35.69 -18.95 -11.47
C LYS A 127 -36.68 -18.38 -10.45
N ILE A 128 -37.68 -17.63 -10.93
CA ILE A 128 -38.79 -17.11 -10.12
C ILE A 128 -40.04 -17.92 -10.49
N LEU A 129 -40.62 -18.62 -9.52
CA LEU A 129 -41.88 -19.34 -9.70
C LEU A 129 -43.01 -18.50 -9.09
N VAL A 130 -43.95 -18.07 -9.94
CA VAL A 130 -45.17 -17.38 -9.50
C VAL A 130 -46.31 -18.39 -9.55
N ASN A 131 -46.92 -18.68 -8.39
CA ASN A 131 -48.07 -19.57 -8.31
C ASN A 131 -49.35 -18.77 -8.58
N ASP A 132 -49.94 -18.92 -9.77
CA ASP A 132 -51.17 -18.23 -10.18
C ASP A 132 -52.44 -18.92 -9.64
N LYS A 133 -52.45 -19.15 -8.32
CA LYS A 133 -53.66 -19.58 -7.61
C LYS A 133 -53.96 -18.60 -6.48
N GLY A 134 -54.40 -17.41 -6.88
CA GLY A 134 -55.45 -16.68 -6.18
C GLY A 134 -55.17 -16.14 -4.77
N SER A 135 -53.91 -15.94 -4.37
CA SER A 135 -53.62 -15.15 -3.17
C SER A 135 -52.23 -14.53 -3.25
N ASN A 136 -52.16 -13.25 -2.88
CA ASN A 136 -51.05 -12.29 -2.99
C ASN A 136 -49.76 -12.65 -2.22
N ASN A 137 -49.37 -13.92 -2.12
CA ASN A 137 -48.11 -14.31 -1.49
C ASN A 137 -47.04 -14.54 -2.56
N LEU A 138 -46.25 -13.50 -2.83
CA LEU A 138 -44.97 -13.61 -3.54
C LEU A 138 -44.00 -14.43 -2.68
N MET A 139 -44.12 -15.76 -2.73
CA MET A 139 -43.12 -16.63 -2.11
C MET A 139 -41.90 -16.69 -3.03
N VAL A 140 -41.03 -15.70 -2.86
CA VAL A 140 -39.70 -15.69 -3.46
C VAL A 140 -38.89 -16.81 -2.80
N LEU A 141 -38.87 -17.99 -3.42
CA LEU A 141 -37.98 -19.07 -3.03
C LEU A 141 -36.58 -18.77 -3.62
N PRO A 142 -35.60 -18.35 -2.81
CA PRO A 142 -34.23 -18.16 -3.28
C PRO A 142 -33.59 -19.55 -3.33
N LEU A 143 -33.83 -20.27 -4.41
CA LEU A 143 -33.25 -21.61 -4.63
C LEU A 143 -31.72 -21.57 -4.62
N ASP A 144 -31.12 -20.40 -4.89
CA ASP A 144 -29.67 -20.16 -4.84
C ASP A 144 -29.09 -20.27 -3.41
N GLN A 145 -29.86 -19.84 -2.40
CA GLN A 145 -29.44 -19.95 -0.99
C GLN A 145 -29.67 -21.38 -0.47
N MET A 146 -30.72 -22.06 -0.93
CA MET A 146 -30.97 -23.45 -0.54
C MET A 146 -30.02 -24.45 -1.21
N LEU A 147 -29.60 -24.21 -2.45
CA LEU A 147 -28.63 -25.08 -3.15
C LEU A 147 -27.19 -24.86 -2.66
N ARG A 148 -26.84 -23.64 -2.21
CA ARG A 148 -25.56 -23.37 -1.53
C ARG A 148 -25.52 -23.86 -0.09
N ASN A 149 -26.67 -23.92 0.60
CA ASN A 149 -26.78 -24.43 1.97
C ASN A 149 -27.16 -25.93 2.05
N ALA A 150 -27.38 -26.60 0.93
CA ALA A 150 -27.46 -28.07 0.93
C ALA A 150 -26.06 -28.62 1.27
N PRO A 151 -25.90 -29.40 2.34
CA PRO A 151 -24.61 -29.97 2.68
C PRO A 151 -24.22 -30.98 1.59
N ALA A 152 -23.37 -30.56 0.67
CA ALA A 152 -22.58 -31.48 -0.13
C ALA A 152 -21.82 -32.38 0.85
N GLY A 153 -22.18 -33.66 0.83
CA GLY A 153 -21.62 -34.69 1.70
C GLY A 153 -20.11 -34.63 1.73
N ASN A 154 -19.61 -34.56 2.95
CA ASN A 154 -18.21 -34.69 3.33
C ASN A 154 -17.63 -35.99 2.75
N ALA A 155 -16.96 -35.93 1.61
CA ALA A 155 -16.08 -36.98 1.11
C ALA A 155 -14.64 -36.44 1.07
N LYS A 156 -14.04 -36.36 2.25
CA LYS A 156 -12.59 -36.15 2.42
C LYS A 156 -11.89 -37.48 2.08
N PRO A 157 -10.99 -37.54 1.09
CA PRO A 157 -10.20 -38.76 0.88
C PRO A 157 -9.22 -38.94 2.05
N PRO A 158 -9.03 -40.18 2.56
CA PRO A 158 -8.08 -40.45 3.64
C PRO A 158 -6.66 -40.32 3.09
N ARG A 159 -5.90 -39.37 3.65
CA ARG A 159 -4.44 -39.32 3.48
C ARG A 159 -3.83 -40.40 4.36
N SER A 160 -3.40 -41.48 3.72
CA SER A 160 -2.57 -42.52 4.30
C SER A 160 -1.23 -41.94 4.74
N GLY A 161 -0.81 -42.27 5.96
CA GLY A 161 0.46 -41.85 6.53
C GLY A 161 1.63 -42.59 5.89
N SER A 162 2.64 -41.85 5.50
CA SER A 162 4.03 -42.29 5.39
C SER A 162 4.91 -41.04 5.26
N ASP A 163 6.15 -41.21 5.67
CA ASP A 163 7.27 -40.27 5.50
C ASP A 163 7.46 -39.26 6.62
N ALA A 164 8.07 -39.81 7.67
CA ALA A 164 9.11 -39.16 8.43
C ALA A 164 10.13 -38.43 7.54
N LEU A 165 10.82 -37.45 8.14
CA LEU A 165 11.89 -36.59 7.60
C LEU A 165 11.43 -35.25 7.00
N ASN A 166 11.19 -34.25 7.87
CA ASN A 166 11.87 -32.96 7.68
C ASN A 166 11.91 -32.12 8.97
N LEU A 167 12.85 -32.43 9.86
CA LEU A 167 13.26 -31.57 10.97
C LEU A 167 14.25 -30.52 10.46
N LEU A 168 13.77 -29.43 9.84
CA LEU A 168 14.42 -28.12 9.90
C LEU A 168 13.55 -27.02 9.25
N ARG A 169 12.70 -26.34 10.03
CA ARG A 169 12.19 -25.03 9.61
C ARG A 169 11.88 -24.13 10.81
N LEU A 170 12.65 -23.03 10.91
CA LEU A 170 12.44 -21.92 11.83
C LEU A 170 11.02 -21.33 11.70
N PRO A 171 10.39 -20.86 12.80
CA PRO A 171 9.11 -20.17 12.73
C PRO A 171 9.29 -18.71 12.31
N ALA A 172 8.66 -18.33 11.21
CA ALA A 172 8.41 -16.93 10.86
C ALA A 172 7.07 -16.49 11.48
N GLY A 173 7.09 -15.37 12.20
CA GLY A 173 5.92 -14.76 12.82
C GLY A 173 4.90 -14.25 11.80
N GLY A 174 3.62 -14.37 12.17
CA GLY A 174 2.49 -13.88 11.38
C GLY A 174 1.18 -14.06 12.13
N SER A 175 0.90 -13.12 13.04
CA SER A 175 -0.38 -13.00 13.75
C SER A 175 -1.46 -12.48 12.79
N GLY A 176 -2.32 -13.37 12.31
CA GLY A 176 -3.58 -13.00 11.63
C GLY A 176 -4.72 -12.91 12.63
N GLY A 177 -4.98 -11.71 13.13
CA GLY A 177 -6.12 -11.40 13.98
C GLY A 177 -7.35 -10.99 13.14
N THR A 178 -8.39 -11.80 13.26
CA THR A 178 -9.83 -11.55 13.05
C THR A 178 -10.26 -10.10 12.77
N ALA A 179 -10.81 -9.86 11.58
CA ALA A 179 -11.58 -8.65 11.28
C ALA A 179 -13.06 -8.86 11.65
N THR A 180 -13.49 -8.20 12.72
CA THR A 180 -14.91 -7.95 13.00
C THR A 180 -15.22 -6.52 12.59
N THR A 181 -16.16 -6.37 11.67
CA THR A 181 -16.72 -5.08 11.22
C THR A 181 -17.44 -4.39 12.38
N PRO A 182 -17.40 -3.04 12.43
CA PRO A 182 -18.65 -2.32 12.53
C PRO A 182 -18.79 -1.22 11.48
N ALA A 183 -20.04 -0.85 11.28
CA ALA A 183 -20.55 -0.01 10.21
C ALA A 183 -20.37 1.49 10.46
N ALA A 184 -20.45 2.23 9.34
CA ALA A 184 -20.95 3.59 9.17
C ALA A 184 -20.22 4.76 9.87
N GLY A 185 -19.60 5.60 9.05
CA GLY A 185 -19.15 6.94 9.42
C GLY A 185 -18.12 7.45 8.43
N GLY A 186 -18.56 8.11 7.35
CA GLY A 186 -17.67 8.70 6.36
C GLY A 186 -16.81 9.80 6.98
N ASN A 187 -15.52 9.82 6.63
CA ASN A 187 -14.77 11.05 6.42
C ASN A 187 -13.45 10.77 5.69
N ALA A 188 -13.08 11.75 4.88
CA ALA A 188 -12.09 11.69 3.83
C ALA A 188 -10.72 11.16 4.26
N SER A 189 -10.12 10.36 3.37
CA SER A 189 -8.70 10.02 3.41
C SER A 189 -7.88 11.28 3.09
N GLY A 190 -7.65 12.11 4.12
CA GLY A 190 -6.70 13.19 4.09
C GLY A 190 -5.37 12.69 4.63
N THR A 191 -4.31 12.78 3.82
CA THR A 191 -2.94 12.51 4.26
C THR A 191 -2.62 13.35 5.50
N VAL A 192 -1.81 12.83 6.42
CA VAL A 192 -1.34 13.53 7.63
C VAL A 192 -0.82 14.95 7.33
N MET A 193 -0.29 15.17 6.11
CA MET A 193 0.16 16.48 5.62
C MET A 193 -0.96 17.47 5.34
N ASP A 194 -2.11 17.03 4.79
CA ASP A 194 -3.28 17.90 4.61
C ASP A 194 -3.89 18.29 5.96
N GLN A 195 -3.82 17.38 6.93
CA GLN A 195 -4.26 17.65 8.29
C GLN A 195 -3.35 18.68 9.00
N ARG A 196 -2.04 18.60 8.78
CA ARG A 196 -1.09 19.65 9.24
C ARG A 196 -1.34 20.99 8.55
N ARG A 197 -1.57 20.99 7.23
CA ARG A 197 -1.89 22.22 6.47
C ARG A 197 -3.20 22.87 6.92
N ALA A 198 -4.22 22.07 7.24
CA ALA A 198 -5.49 22.57 7.75
C ALA A 198 -5.37 23.15 9.16
N ASN A 199 -4.58 22.53 10.03
CA ASN A 199 -4.36 23.03 11.39
C ASN A 199 -3.56 24.36 11.39
N ALA A 200 -2.55 24.49 10.52
CA ALA A 200 -1.76 25.73 10.41
C ALA A 200 -2.60 26.96 10.00
N ARG A 201 -3.67 26.77 9.21
CA ARG A 201 -4.57 27.86 8.79
C ARG A 201 -5.55 28.32 9.89
N ARG A 202 -5.81 27.49 10.91
CA ARG A 202 -6.71 27.85 12.01
C ARG A 202 -6.07 28.76 13.05
N ASP A 203 -4.77 28.57 13.30
CA ASP A 203 -4.07 29.36 14.32
C ASP A 203 -3.89 30.82 13.88
N ASP A 204 -3.78 31.08 12.58
CA ASP A 204 -3.60 32.42 12.01
C ASP A 204 -4.82 33.34 12.24
N THR A 205 -6.04 32.82 12.08
CA THR A 205 -7.27 33.62 12.22
C THR A 205 -7.64 33.95 13.68
N THR A 206 -7.01 33.30 14.65
CA THR A 206 -7.36 33.48 16.08
C THR A 206 -6.50 34.56 16.75
N ARG A 207 -5.50 35.10 16.04
CA ARG A 207 -4.54 36.08 16.60
C ARG A 207 -4.85 37.54 16.28
N GLU A 208 -5.79 37.85 15.38
CA GLU A 208 -6.11 39.24 14.99
C GLU A 208 -7.14 39.96 15.90
N GLY A 209 -7.55 39.38 17.04
CA GLY A 209 -8.67 39.88 17.84
C GLY A 209 -8.36 40.55 19.20
N ARG A 210 -7.12 40.95 19.48
CA ARG A 210 -6.79 41.70 20.72
C ARG A 210 -5.84 42.85 20.43
N GLU A 211 -6.40 43.97 19.99
CA GLU A 211 -5.92 45.32 20.29
C GLU A 211 -7.12 46.18 20.69
#